data_AF-A6LDX1-F1
#
_entry.id   AF-A6LDX1-F1
#
_cell.length_a   1.000
_cell.length_b   1.000
_cell.length_c   1.000
_cell.angle_alpha   90.00
_cell.angle_beta   90.00
_cell.angle_gamma   90.00
#
_symmetry.space_group_name_H-M   'P 1'
#
loop_
_entity.id
_entity.type
_entity.pdbx_description
1 polymer ?
#
loop_
_entity_poly.entity_id
_entity_poly.type
_entity_poly.pdbx_seq_one_letter_code
_entity_poly.pdbx_strand_id
1 'polypeptide(L)'
;MTHLTKKIILDAIKYSASLDNSFISGWWICNDDNTVFLPLLQVARRVYNDEFDYAYELDYAETFKKLGINVRLKKIARICWNTNGWTCPSGRIGKSKNKDSYEYKYGFGHEEWLFDIAKTINGYHYGHIQAVASYKENLSFDLSLFTINDKTKQRYWVGEILDVEPVFNKEAKTILSEYKKKGWYAEMQEQLKDYIEKIPSGFAFNLRYRPENLRKFDVLKPVDRKEPNVKTSYYTSLYNLKTIFKLEDHFVFQPGFRTEETDIDAKNGSSRRSHISKRHPIIQKALYDYLVKEYGKENVGTENLTPIGTEIDIVAKHGNEYDLYEIKTISDIRLCIRESLSQLLEYGLYHTDIKVRNYYIVGSIVLTDDAQKYLNALRKKYHIPVNYIQVDTENEIHEYKLI
;
A
#
# COMPACT_ATOMS: atom_id res chain seq x y z
N MET A 1 -38.17 -22.54 -12.64
CA MET A 1 -36.91 -21.79 -12.72
C MET A 1 -37.23 -20.31 -12.62
N THR A 2 -36.90 -19.69 -11.49
CA THR A 2 -37.03 -18.24 -11.29
C THR A 2 -36.22 -17.53 -12.36
N HIS A 3 -36.83 -16.67 -13.18
CA HIS A 3 -36.08 -15.85 -14.12
C HIS A 3 -35.20 -14.90 -13.31
N LEU A 4 -33.90 -15.19 -13.28
CA LEU A 4 -32.93 -14.40 -12.54
C LEU A 4 -32.78 -13.04 -13.22
N THR A 5 -33.11 -11.96 -12.50
CA THR A 5 -32.92 -10.59 -12.99
C THR A 5 -31.82 -9.89 -12.21
N LYS A 6 -31.13 -8.94 -12.85
CA LYS A 6 -30.14 -8.08 -12.18
C LYS A 6 -30.70 -7.42 -10.91
N LYS A 7 -31.98 -7.03 -10.94
CA LYS A 7 -32.69 -6.41 -9.81
C LYS A 7 -32.74 -7.35 -8.59
N ILE A 8 -33.14 -8.60 -8.78
CA ILE A 8 -33.23 -9.60 -7.69
C ILE A 8 -31.87 -9.78 -7.01
N ILE A 9 -30.78 -9.83 -7.78
CA ILE A 9 -29.43 -9.98 -7.23
C ILE A 9 -28.99 -8.72 -6.47
N LEU A 10 -29.24 -7.53 -7.02
CA LEU A 10 -28.92 -6.27 -6.34
C LEU A 10 -29.69 -6.10 -5.03
N ASP A 11 -30.95 -6.52 -4.97
CA ASP A 11 -31.74 -6.52 -3.75
C ASP A 11 -31.18 -7.53 -2.73
N ALA A 12 -30.74 -8.71 -3.17
CA ALA A 12 -30.06 -9.69 -2.33
C ALA A 12 -28.70 -9.22 -1.80
N ILE A 13 -27.94 -8.45 -2.59
CA ILE A 13 -26.67 -7.79 -2.19
C ILE A 13 -26.92 -6.81 -1.04
N LYS A 14 -27.90 -5.91 -1.19
CA LYS A 14 -28.25 -4.92 -0.15
C LYS A 14 -28.64 -5.58 1.18
N TYR A 15 -29.34 -6.71 1.11
CA TYR A 15 -29.77 -7.44 2.30
C TYR A 15 -28.64 -8.33 2.87
N SER A 16 -27.72 -8.86 2.05
CA SER A 16 -26.59 -9.68 2.54
C SER A 16 -25.59 -8.86 3.35
N ALA A 17 -25.42 -7.58 2.99
CA ALA A 17 -24.54 -6.66 3.70
C ALA A 17 -24.92 -6.43 5.18
N SER A 18 -26.10 -6.87 5.64
CA SER A 18 -26.59 -6.63 6.99
C SER A 18 -26.45 -7.79 7.98
N LEU A 19 -26.06 -9.01 7.57
CA LEU A 19 -26.46 -10.19 8.38
C LEU A 19 -25.52 -11.38 8.60
N ASP A 20 -24.31 -11.51 8.03
CA ASP A 20 -23.43 -12.62 8.45
C ASP A 20 -21.95 -12.43 8.09
N ASN A 21 -21.06 -12.70 9.05
CA ASN A 21 -19.60 -12.66 8.90
C ASN A 21 -18.97 -14.06 8.82
N SER A 22 -19.76 -15.13 8.79
CA SER A 22 -19.27 -16.50 8.82
C SER A 22 -19.05 -17.13 7.43
N PHE A 23 -17.79 -17.50 7.22
CA PHE A 23 -17.18 -18.36 6.19
C PHE A 23 -17.36 -18.01 4.69
N ILE A 24 -16.20 -17.85 4.05
CA ILE A 24 -16.00 -16.96 2.91
C ILE A 24 -15.20 -17.70 1.83
N SER A 25 -15.77 -17.71 0.63
CA SER A 25 -15.22 -18.33 -0.56
C SER A 25 -14.30 -17.37 -1.32
N GLY A 26 -13.59 -17.87 -2.34
CA GLY A 26 -12.64 -17.05 -3.09
C GLY A 26 -13.32 -15.97 -3.92
N TRP A 27 -14.59 -16.13 -4.28
CA TRP A 27 -15.30 -15.21 -5.15
C TRP A 27 -16.12 -14.17 -4.40
N TRP A 28 -16.03 -12.95 -4.88
CA TRP A 28 -16.66 -11.78 -4.29
C TRP A 28 -17.39 -10.96 -5.35
N ILE A 29 -18.55 -10.44 -4.99
CA ILE A 29 -19.28 -9.44 -5.77
C ILE A 29 -18.78 -8.07 -5.35
N CYS A 30 -18.43 -7.23 -6.32
CA CYS A 30 -18.01 -5.85 -6.08
C CYS A 30 -19.00 -4.84 -6.63
N ASN A 31 -19.07 -3.68 -5.97
CA ASN A 31 -19.76 -2.50 -6.48
C ASN A 31 -18.92 -1.80 -7.57
N ASP A 32 -19.54 -0.83 -8.25
CA ASP A 32 -18.98 -0.22 -9.46
C ASP A 32 -17.63 0.49 -9.24
N ASP A 33 -17.34 0.95 -8.02
CA ASP A 33 -16.07 1.56 -7.61
C ASP A 33 -15.07 0.56 -7.00
N ASN A 34 -15.45 -0.72 -6.89
CA ASN A 34 -14.69 -1.81 -6.27
C ASN A 34 -14.33 -1.60 -4.78
N THR A 35 -15.14 -0.84 -4.05
CA THR A 35 -14.92 -0.53 -2.62
C THR A 35 -15.60 -1.51 -1.67
N VAL A 36 -16.66 -2.20 -2.10
CA VAL A 36 -17.43 -3.13 -1.26
C VAL A 36 -17.47 -4.52 -1.89
N PHE A 37 -17.04 -5.51 -1.13
CA PHE A 37 -17.01 -6.92 -1.53
C PHE A 37 -18.01 -7.73 -0.70
N LEU A 38 -18.87 -8.52 -1.33
CA LEU A 38 -19.73 -9.50 -0.65
C LEU A 38 -19.43 -10.93 -1.12
N PRO A 39 -19.43 -11.94 -0.23
CA PRO A 39 -19.20 -13.33 -0.62
C PRO A 39 -20.23 -13.79 -1.66
N LEU A 40 -19.76 -14.30 -2.80
CA LEU A 40 -20.63 -14.73 -3.91
C LEU A 40 -21.67 -15.75 -3.45
N LEU A 41 -21.24 -16.75 -2.68
CA LEU A 41 -22.12 -17.82 -2.20
C LEU A 41 -23.20 -17.33 -1.23
N GLN A 42 -22.93 -16.29 -0.44
CA GLN A 42 -23.93 -15.73 0.47
C GLN A 42 -25.07 -15.06 -0.31
N VAL A 43 -24.71 -14.28 -1.34
CA VAL A 43 -25.70 -13.65 -2.23
C VAL A 43 -26.44 -14.72 -3.01
N ALA A 44 -25.72 -15.72 -3.53
CA ALA A 44 -26.31 -16.77 -4.32
C ALA A 44 -27.28 -17.65 -3.50
N ARG A 45 -26.94 -18.06 -2.28
CA ARG A 45 -27.88 -18.78 -1.37
C ARG A 45 -29.20 -18.04 -1.18
N ARG A 46 -29.17 -16.71 -1.05
CA ARG A 46 -30.38 -15.90 -0.94
C ARG A 46 -31.18 -15.84 -2.24
N VAL A 47 -30.48 -15.73 -3.36
CA VAL A 47 -31.09 -15.68 -4.69
C VAL A 47 -31.75 -17.02 -5.05
N TYR A 48 -31.12 -18.14 -4.69
CA TYR A 48 -31.50 -19.49 -5.10
C TYR A 48 -32.21 -20.31 -4.00
N ASN A 49 -32.34 -19.78 -2.78
CA ASN A 49 -33.10 -20.35 -1.66
C ASN A 49 -32.63 -21.75 -1.20
N ASP A 50 -31.42 -21.79 -0.64
CA ASP A 50 -30.79 -22.91 0.13
C ASP A 50 -30.38 -24.22 -0.59
N GLU A 51 -30.56 -24.37 -1.90
CA GLU A 51 -30.03 -25.52 -2.66
C GLU A 51 -28.57 -25.31 -3.13
N PHE A 52 -27.62 -25.04 -2.22
CA PHE A 52 -26.35 -24.48 -2.69
C PHE A 52 -25.04 -24.97 -2.08
N ASP A 53 -24.17 -25.46 -2.98
CA ASP A 53 -22.83 -25.99 -2.69
C ASP A 53 -21.72 -25.26 -3.49
N TYR A 54 -20.50 -25.30 -2.94
CA TYR A 54 -19.27 -24.74 -3.47
C TYR A 54 -18.88 -25.32 -4.84
N ALA A 55 -19.35 -26.51 -5.19
CA ALA A 55 -19.06 -27.18 -6.46
C ALA A 55 -19.41 -26.33 -7.69
N TYR A 56 -20.37 -25.40 -7.55
CA TYR A 56 -20.90 -24.59 -8.65
C TYR A 56 -20.49 -23.11 -8.57
N GLU A 57 -19.54 -22.75 -7.70
CA GLU A 57 -19.16 -21.34 -7.46
C GLU A 57 -18.79 -20.59 -8.75
N LEU A 58 -18.10 -21.27 -9.67
CA LEU A 58 -17.73 -20.71 -10.97
C LEU A 58 -18.95 -20.41 -11.85
N ASP A 59 -19.93 -21.31 -11.89
CA ASP A 59 -21.14 -21.14 -12.70
C ASP A 59 -21.95 -19.92 -12.24
N TYR A 60 -21.96 -19.65 -10.93
CA TYR A 60 -22.60 -18.44 -10.40
C TYR A 60 -21.82 -17.19 -10.70
N ALA A 61 -20.49 -17.24 -10.61
CA ALA A 61 -19.65 -16.13 -11.00
C ALA A 61 -19.88 -15.76 -12.47
N GLU A 62 -19.94 -16.76 -13.36
CA GLU A 62 -20.27 -16.55 -14.77
C GLU A 62 -21.69 -16.01 -14.97
N THR A 63 -22.68 -16.54 -14.26
CA THR A 63 -24.07 -16.10 -14.36
C THR A 63 -24.23 -14.63 -13.96
N PHE A 64 -23.61 -14.23 -12.84
CA PHE A 64 -23.67 -12.86 -12.34
C PHE A 64 -22.92 -11.91 -13.27
N LYS A 65 -21.76 -12.33 -13.80
CA LYS A 65 -21.02 -11.59 -14.85
C LYS A 65 -21.87 -11.36 -16.10
N LYS A 66 -22.58 -12.38 -16.59
CA LYS A 66 -23.51 -12.28 -17.75
C LYS A 66 -24.65 -11.28 -17.51
N LEU A 67 -25.03 -11.06 -16.25
CA LEU A 67 -26.03 -10.06 -15.84
C LEU A 67 -25.42 -8.67 -15.55
N GLY A 68 -24.14 -8.46 -15.86
CA GLY A 68 -23.44 -7.20 -15.66
C GLY A 68 -23.20 -6.87 -14.18
N ILE A 69 -22.96 -7.90 -13.36
CA ILE A 69 -22.53 -7.77 -11.96
C ILE A 69 -21.05 -8.12 -11.90
N ASN A 70 -20.25 -7.26 -11.30
CA ASN A 70 -18.82 -7.48 -11.21
C ASN A 70 -18.50 -8.52 -10.14
N VAL A 71 -17.87 -9.62 -10.55
CA VAL A 71 -17.52 -10.75 -9.69
C VAL A 71 -16.05 -11.07 -9.86
N ARG A 72 -15.31 -11.08 -8.75
CA ARG A 72 -13.86 -11.24 -8.74
C ARG A 72 -13.43 -12.35 -7.80
N LEU A 73 -12.47 -13.15 -8.24
CA LEU A 73 -11.78 -14.10 -7.39
C LEU A 73 -10.70 -13.33 -6.62
N LYS A 74 -10.68 -13.39 -5.30
CA LYS A 74 -9.73 -12.67 -4.44
C LYS A 74 -8.89 -13.65 -3.62
N LYS A 75 -7.58 -13.55 -3.78
CA LYS A 75 -6.59 -14.40 -3.13
C LYS A 75 -5.62 -13.54 -2.31
N ILE A 76 -4.94 -14.18 -1.37
CA ILE A 76 -3.91 -13.56 -0.55
C ILE A 76 -2.63 -14.38 -0.65
N ALA A 77 -1.50 -13.70 -0.81
CA ALA A 77 -0.18 -14.30 -0.75
C ALA A 77 0.75 -13.55 0.21
N ARG A 78 1.59 -14.31 0.89
CA ARG A 78 2.76 -13.76 1.59
C ARG A 78 3.89 -13.58 0.60
N ILE A 79 4.54 -12.42 0.61
CA ILE A 79 5.78 -12.17 -0.13
C ILE A 79 6.93 -11.87 0.82
N CYS A 80 8.15 -12.11 0.33
CA CYS A 80 9.37 -11.93 1.09
C CYS A 80 9.50 -10.53 1.71
N TRP A 81 10.22 -10.41 2.82
CA TRP A 81 10.56 -9.08 3.33
C TRP A 81 11.56 -8.40 2.40
N ASN A 82 11.28 -7.15 2.02
CA ASN A 82 12.13 -6.39 1.12
C ASN A 82 12.15 -4.89 1.45
N THR A 83 13.36 -4.35 1.68
CA THR A 83 13.57 -2.91 1.97
C THR A 83 13.83 -2.07 0.72
N ASN A 84 13.97 -2.70 -0.45
CA ASN A 84 14.10 -2.07 -1.76
C ASN A 84 12.74 -1.93 -2.48
N GLY A 85 11.63 -2.25 -1.81
CA GLY A 85 10.27 -2.05 -2.33
C GLY A 85 9.90 -3.01 -3.45
N TRP A 86 10.47 -4.22 -3.40
CA TRP A 86 10.25 -5.34 -4.31
C TRP A 86 10.54 -5.02 -5.78
N THR A 87 11.48 -4.10 -6.04
CA THR A 87 12.03 -3.84 -7.38
C THR A 87 13.35 -4.57 -7.61
N CYS A 88 14.07 -4.92 -6.53
CA CYS A 88 15.29 -5.71 -6.56
C CYS A 88 15.59 -6.36 -5.18
N PRO A 89 16.50 -7.35 -5.10
CA PRO A 89 16.89 -8.00 -3.85
C PRO A 89 17.45 -7.04 -2.79
N SER A 90 17.09 -7.27 -1.53
CA SER A 90 17.40 -6.42 -0.37
C SER A 90 18.28 -7.08 0.70
N GLY A 91 18.74 -8.29 0.44
CA GLY A 91 19.65 -9.03 1.33
C GLY A 91 18.94 -9.70 2.49
N ARG A 92 19.71 -10.21 3.45
CA ARG A 92 19.20 -11.05 4.55
C ARG A 92 18.49 -10.28 5.67
N ILE A 93 18.69 -8.97 5.77
CA ILE A 93 18.19 -8.18 6.89
C ILE A 93 16.66 -8.16 6.87
N GLY A 94 16.02 -8.58 7.96
CA GLY A 94 14.56 -8.62 8.11
C GLY A 94 13.87 -9.83 7.49
N LYS A 95 14.59 -10.66 6.71
CA LYS A 95 14.09 -11.92 6.15
C LYS A 95 14.05 -13.05 7.19
N SER A 96 13.36 -14.14 6.84
CA SER A 96 13.16 -15.27 7.74
C SER A 96 14.47 -15.85 8.27
N LYS A 97 14.54 -16.10 9.59
CA LYS A 97 15.63 -16.84 10.23
C LYS A 97 15.47 -18.37 10.18
N ASN A 98 14.38 -18.87 9.58
CA ASN A 98 14.15 -20.31 9.47
C ASN A 98 15.11 -20.90 8.42
N LYS A 99 15.96 -21.84 8.86
CA LYS A 99 16.96 -22.51 8.00
C LYS A 99 16.37 -23.25 6.82
N ASP A 100 15.11 -23.67 6.94
CA ASP A 100 14.39 -24.40 5.88
C ASP A 100 13.71 -23.46 4.88
N SER A 101 13.71 -22.15 5.13
CA SER A 101 13.12 -21.18 4.21
C SER A 101 14.07 -20.88 3.04
N TYR A 102 13.49 -20.72 1.84
CA TYR A 102 14.21 -20.34 0.63
C TYR A 102 15.02 -19.05 0.87
N GLU A 103 14.38 -18.00 1.38
CA GLU A 103 15.03 -16.73 1.70
C GLU A 103 16.23 -16.85 2.64
N TYR A 104 16.20 -17.76 3.62
CA TYR A 104 17.34 -17.98 4.49
C TYR A 104 18.50 -18.63 3.74
N LYS A 105 18.19 -19.67 2.95
CA LYS A 105 19.20 -20.42 2.19
C LYS A 105 19.87 -19.54 1.14
N TYR A 106 19.09 -18.87 0.29
CA TYR A 106 19.59 -18.12 -0.86
C TYR A 106 19.86 -16.64 -0.55
N GLY A 107 19.31 -16.11 0.56
CA GLY A 107 19.43 -14.70 0.94
C GLY A 107 18.45 -13.76 0.24
N PHE A 108 17.66 -14.27 -0.71
CA PHE A 108 16.64 -13.53 -1.44
C PHE A 108 15.40 -14.37 -1.72
N GLY A 109 14.27 -13.72 -2.04
CA GLY A 109 13.05 -14.33 -2.57
C GLY A 109 12.83 -13.99 -4.05
N HIS A 110 12.16 -14.86 -4.81
CA HIS A 110 11.86 -14.57 -6.22
C HIS A 110 10.85 -13.43 -6.40
N GLU A 111 10.06 -13.16 -5.38
CA GLU A 111 9.12 -12.05 -5.26
C GLU A 111 9.82 -10.68 -5.14
N GLU A 112 11.15 -10.62 -5.00
CA GLU A 112 11.87 -9.35 -4.80
C GLU A 112 11.94 -8.46 -6.05
N TRP A 113 11.52 -8.96 -7.21
CA TRP A 113 11.33 -8.18 -8.44
C TRP A 113 9.85 -7.96 -8.79
N LEU A 114 8.92 -8.32 -7.90
CA LEU A 114 7.50 -8.31 -8.19
C LEU A 114 6.98 -6.95 -8.65
N PHE A 115 7.62 -5.83 -8.27
CA PHE A 115 7.23 -4.47 -8.63
C PHE A 115 8.23 -3.77 -9.55
N ASP A 116 9.11 -4.50 -10.24
CA ASP A 116 10.03 -3.96 -11.26
C ASP A 116 9.29 -3.64 -12.58
N ILE A 117 8.27 -2.78 -12.48
CA ILE A 117 7.30 -2.47 -13.54
C ILE A 117 7.90 -1.67 -14.71
N ALA A 118 9.17 -1.25 -14.62
CA ALA A 118 9.91 -0.74 -15.77
C ALA A 118 10.15 -1.84 -16.83
N LYS A 119 10.13 -3.11 -16.42
CA LYS A 119 10.30 -4.27 -17.29
C LYS A 119 8.93 -4.84 -17.67
N THR A 120 8.45 -4.43 -18.84
CA THR A 120 7.18 -4.92 -19.42
C THR A 120 7.37 -5.57 -20.79
N ILE A 121 6.54 -6.56 -21.07
CA ILE A 121 6.45 -7.23 -22.38
C ILE A 121 4.98 -7.21 -22.77
N ASN A 122 4.66 -6.59 -23.91
CA ASN A 122 3.29 -6.44 -24.42
C ASN A 122 2.31 -5.81 -23.42
N GLY A 123 2.79 -4.83 -22.63
CA GLY A 123 1.99 -4.13 -21.62
C GLY A 123 1.81 -4.89 -20.29
N TYR A 124 2.42 -6.06 -20.14
CA TYR A 124 2.39 -6.83 -18.89
C TYR A 124 3.74 -6.81 -18.19
N HIS A 125 3.72 -6.70 -16.86
CA HIS A 125 4.82 -7.09 -16.00
C HIS A 125 4.67 -8.56 -15.62
N TYR A 126 5.80 -9.25 -15.46
CA TYR A 126 5.87 -10.67 -15.17
C TYR A 126 6.60 -10.90 -13.85
N GLY A 127 5.96 -11.62 -12.94
CA GLY A 127 6.45 -11.83 -11.58
C GLY A 127 6.53 -13.30 -11.21
N HIS A 128 7.08 -13.54 -10.03
CA HIS A 128 7.05 -14.85 -9.39
C HIS A 128 6.58 -14.69 -7.96
N ILE A 129 5.54 -15.43 -7.58
CA ILE A 129 5.13 -15.60 -6.19
C ILE A 129 5.00 -17.09 -5.89
N GLN A 130 5.76 -17.59 -4.92
CA GLN A 130 5.81 -19.02 -4.57
C GLN A 130 4.41 -19.61 -4.33
N ALA A 131 3.54 -18.87 -3.64
CA ALA A 131 2.14 -19.25 -3.40
C ALA A 131 1.33 -19.42 -4.70
N VAL A 132 1.57 -18.61 -5.73
CA VAL A 132 0.83 -18.68 -7.00
C VAL A 132 1.20 -19.95 -7.78
N ALA A 133 2.36 -20.56 -7.54
CA ALA A 133 2.74 -21.81 -8.18
C ALA A 133 1.77 -22.98 -7.86
N SER A 134 1.08 -22.94 -6.72
CA SER A 134 0.04 -23.93 -6.37
C SER A 134 -1.29 -23.69 -7.06
N TYR A 135 -1.52 -22.52 -7.66
CA TYR A 135 -2.75 -22.21 -8.38
C TYR A 135 -2.72 -22.86 -9.75
N LYS A 136 -3.70 -23.73 -10.03
CA LYS A 136 -3.78 -24.54 -11.26
C LYS A 136 -4.92 -24.16 -12.18
N GLU A 137 -5.81 -23.29 -11.73
CA GLU A 137 -6.90 -22.75 -12.53
C GLU A 137 -6.34 -21.69 -13.50
N ASN A 138 -6.87 -21.63 -14.71
CA ASN A 138 -6.52 -20.62 -15.71
C ASN A 138 -7.49 -19.43 -15.64
N LEU A 139 -7.75 -18.94 -14.42
CA LEU A 139 -8.66 -17.84 -14.15
C LEU A 139 -7.86 -16.67 -13.56
N SER A 140 -8.23 -15.45 -13.94
CA SER A 140 -7.64 -14.27 -13.32
C SER A 140 -8.22 -14.03 -11.93
N PHE A 141 -7.42 -13.40 -11.07
CA PHE A 141 -7.80 -13.10 -9.69
C PHE A 141 -7.14 -11.82 -9.18
N ASP A 142 -7.81 -11.14 -8.26
CA ASP A 142 -7.21 -10.07 -7.46
C ASP A 142 -6.34 -10.69 -6.36
N LEU A 143 -5.16 -10.12 -6.13
CA LEU A 143 -4.17 -10.64 -5.20
C LEU A 143 -3.78 -9.58 -4.17
N SER A 144 -4.18 -9.79 -2.91
CA SER A 144 -3.71 -8.99 -1.78
C SER A 144 -2.38 -9.56 -1.26
N LEU A 145 -1.43 -8.67 -0.95
CA LEU A 145 -0.06 -9.03 -0.60
C LEU A 145 0.28 -8.56 0.81
N PHE A 146 0.81 -9.46 1.63
CA PHE A 146 1.37 -9.11 2.94
C PHE A 146 2.80 -9.64 3.09
N THR A 147 3.56 -9.03 3.99
CA THR A 147 4.92 -9.44 4.34
C THR A 147 5.10 -9.50 5.85
N ILE A 148 6.19 -10.11 6.30
CA ILE A 148 6.56 -10.19 7.72
C ILE A 148 8.01 -9.76 7.84
N ASN A 149 8.25 -8.74 8.66
CA ASN A 149 9.60 -8.43 9.10
C ASN A 149 9.98 -9.44 10.19
N ASP A 150 10.85 -10.41 9.89
CA ASP A 150 11.17 -11.47 10.84
C ASP A 150 12.01 -10.98 12.04
N LYS A 151 12.54 -9.76 11.94
CA LYS A 151 13.35 -9.12 12.98
C LYS A 151 12.47 -8.51 14.07
N THR A 152 11.42 -7.78 13.69
CA THR A 152 10.44 -7.20 14.61
C THR A 152 9.24 -8.11 14.87
N LYS A 153 9.04 -9.12 14.02
CA LYS A 153 7.85 -9.99 13.93
C LYS A 153 6.57 -9.24 13.52
N GLN A 154 6.67 -7.96 13.15
CA GLN A 154 5.56 -7.17 12.65
C GLN A 154 5.15 -7.65 11.25
N ARG A 155 3.84 -7.72 11.04
CA ARG A 155 3.25 -8.02 9.74
C ARG A 155 2.76 -6.73 9.08
N TYR A 156 2.84 -6.69 7.76
CA TYR A 156 2.40 -5.54 7.00
C TYR A 156 1.64 -5.95 5.75
N TRP A 157 0.56 -5.22 5.45
CA TRP A 157 0.04 -5.20 4.09
C TRP A 157 0.97 -4.40 3.20
N VAL A 158 1.24 -4.95 2.02
CA VAL A 158 2.10 -4.34 1.00
C VAL A 158 1.27 -3.62 -0.05
N GLY A 159 0.09 -4.16 -0.36
CA GLY A 159 -0.81 -3.63 -1.37
C GLY A 159 -1.59 -4.75 -2.06
N GLU A 160 -2.16 -4.43 -3.21
CA GLU A 160 -2.93 -5.35 -4.05
C GLU A 160 -2.48 -5.29 -5.51
N ILE A 161 -2.62 -6.40 -6.21
CA ILE A 161 -2.52 -6.46 -7.66
C ILE A 161 -3.87 -6.96 -8.18
N LEU A 162 -4.55 -6.14 -8.97
CA LEU A 162 -5.84 -6.52 -9.55
C LEU A 162 -5.66 -7.34 -10.83
N ASP A 163 -6.61 -8.24 -11.09
CA ASP A 163 -6.69 -9.01 -12.34
C ASP A 163 -5.34 -9.68 -12.72
N VAL A 164 -4.73 -10.35 -11.75
CA VAL A 164 -3.51 -11.15 -11.95
C VAL A 164 -3.86 -12.35 -12.82
N GLU A 165 -3.07 -12.57 -13.86
CA GLU A 165 -3.20 -13.73 -14.74
C GLU A 165 -2.09 -14.75 -14.43
N PRO A 166 -2.42 -16.04 -14.18
CA PRO A 166 -1.41 -17.06 -13.96
C PRO A 166 -0.64 -17.37 -15.25
N VAL A 167 0.68 -17.57 -15.13
CA VAL A 167 1.57 -17.86 -16.27
C VAL A 167 2.10 -19.29 -16.16
N PHE A 168 1.95 -20.07 -17.22
CA PHE A 168 2.28 -21.49 -17.22
C PHE A 168 3.37 -21.87 -18.24
N ASN A 169 4.18 -22.88 -17.87
CA ASN A 169 5.03 -23.70 -18.75
C ASN A 169 5.63 -22.98 -19.97
N LYS A 170 4.96 -23.07 -21.14
CA LYS A 170 5.45 -22.57 -22.43
C LYS A 170 5.58 -21.05 -22.42
N GLU A 171 4.59 -20.34 -21.88
CA GLU A 171 4.64 -18.88 -21.78
C GLU A 171 5.78 -18.45 -20.85
N ALA A 172 5.90 -19.06 -19.67
CA ALA A 172 6.97 -18.76 -18.73
C ALA A 172 8.38 -18.90 -19.37
N LYS A 173 8.59 -19.96 -20.16
CA LYS A 173 9.85 -20.17 -20.91
C LYS A 173 10.08 -19.11 -21.98
N THR A 174 9.04 -18.74 -22.74
CA THR A 174 9.12 -17.67 -23.75
C THR A 174 9.50 -16.35 -23.11
N ILE A 175 8.83 -15.98 -22.02
CA ILE A 175 9.09 -14.72 -21.31
C ILE A 175 10.49 -14.69 -20.71
N LEU A 176 10.97 -15.81 -20.13
CA LEU A 176 12.34 -15.89 -19.65
C LEU A 176 13.37 -15.73 -20.78
N SER A 177 13.09 -16.26 -21.97
CA SER A 177 13.93 -16.05 -23.16
C SER A 177 13.98 -14.57 -23.57
N GLU A 178 12.84 -13.89 -23.56
CA GLU A 178 12.78 -12.45 -23.83
C GLU A 178 13.54 -11.63 -22.79
N TYR A 179 13.44 -11.97 -21.49
CA TYR A 179 14.23 -11.36 -20.42
C TYR A 179 15.74 -11.53 -20.65
N LYS A 180 16.18 -12.69 -21.16
CA LYS A 180 17.59 -12.92 -21.52
C LYS A 180 18.02 -12.09 -22.72
N LYS A 181 17.21 -12.05 -23.79
CA LYS A 181 17.51 -11.24 -24.99
C LYS A 181 17.63 -9.75 -24.68
N LYS A 182 16.81 -9.24 -23.76
CA LYS A 182 16.82 -7.83 -23.33
C LYS A 182 17.90 -7.49 -22.30
N GLY A 183 18.69 -8.47 -21.86
CA GLY A 183 19.72 -8.28 -20.83
C GLY A 183 19.19 -8.18 -19.39
N TRP A 184 17.87 -8.14 -19.19
CA TRP A 184 17.24 -8.02 -17.87
C TRP A 184 17.55 -9.20 -16.95
N TYR A 185 17.63 -10.42 -17.51
CA TYR A 185 18.03 -11.57 -16.70
C TYR A 185 19.48 -11.45 -16.19
N ALA A 186 20.39 -10.90 -17.01
CA ALA A 186 21.77 -10.66 -16.59
C ALA A 186 21.84 -9.55 -15.52
N GLU A 187 21.02 -8.50 -15.65
CA GLU A 187 20.86 -7.47 -14.61
C GLU A 187 20.39 -8.08 -13.27
N MET A 188 19.37 -8.95 -13.29
CA MET A 188 18.91 -9.65 -12.08
C MET A 188 20.03 -10.51 -11.46
N GLN A 189 20.86 -11.15 -12.29
CA GLN A 189 22.00 -11.93 -11.81
C GLN A 189 23.09 -11.05 -11.20
N GLU A 190 23.36 -9.88 -11.77
CA GLU A 190 24.33 -8.91 -11.27
C GLU A 190 23.91 -8.34 -9.90
N GLN A 191 22.60 -8.08 -9.71
CA GLN A 191 22.05 -7.67 -8.41
C GLN A 191 22.26 -8.72 -7.30
N LEU A 192 22.52 -9.98 -7.67
CA LEU A 192 22.78 -11.09 -6.77
C LEU A 192 24.27 -11.46 -6.65
N LYS A 193 25.19 -10.69 -7.24
CA LYS A 193 26.62 -11.07 -7.29
C LYS A 193 27.26 -11.32 -5.92
N ASP A 194 26.83 -10.58 -4.91
CA ASP A 194 27.35 -10.65 -3.54
C ASP A 194 26.54 -11.63 -2.66
N TYR A 195 25.58 -12.36 -3.23
CA TYR A 195 24.77 -13.34 -2.53
C TYR A 195 25.41 -14.72 -2.64
N ILE A 196 25.18 -15.55 -1.61
CA ILE A 196 25.76 -16.91 -1.53
C ILE A 196 25.33 -17.77 -2.72
N GLU A 197 24.10 -17.57 -3.21
CA GLU A 197 23.56 -18.32 -4.33
C GLU A 197 22.91 -17.36 -5.36
N LYS A 198 23.02 -17.74 -6.64
CA LYS A 198 22.41 -17.03 -7.78
C LYS A 198 20.99 -17.55 -8.03
N ILE A 199 20.29 -16.95 -8.99
CA ILE A 199 18.99 -17.45 -9.47
C ILE A 199 19.12 -18.96 -9.81
N PRO A 200 18.36 -19.87 -9.16
CA PRO A 200 18.49 -21.30 -9.40
C PRO A 200 18.16 -21.69 -10.84
N SER A 201 18.75 -22.80 -11.28
CA SER A 201 18.38 -23.47 -12.52
C SER A 201 16.93 -23.94 -12.42
N GLY A 202 15.99 -23.18 -13.00
CA GLY A 202 14.56 -23.47 -12.94
C GLY A 202 13.66 -22.29 -12.59
N PHE A 203 14.20 -21.09 -12.38
CA PHE A 203 13.38 -19.87 -12.24
C PHE A 203 12.42 -19.72 -13.43
N ALA A 204 11.15 -19.45 -13.12
CA ALA A 204 10.11 -19.23 -14.09
C ALA A 204 9.10 -18.22 -13.52
N PHE A 205 8.66 -17.28 -14.35
CA PHE A 205 7.52 -16.43 -14.02
C PHE A 205 6.26 -17.27 -13.91
N ASN A 206 5.44 -17.02 -12.89
CA ASN A 206 4.20 -17.78 -12.65
C ASN A 206 2.95 -16.89 -12.59
N LEU A 207 3.11 -15.59 -12.79
CA LEU A 207 2.04 -14.64 -12.93
C LEU A 207 2.44 -13.47 -13.82
N ARG A 208 1.43 -12.77 -14.34
CA ARG A 208 1.57 -11.47 -14.97
C ARG A 208 0.44 -10.55 -14.56
N TYR A 209 0.67 -9.25 -14.68
CA TYR A 209 -0.36 -8.23 -14.46
C TYR A 209 0.00 -6.96 -15.23
N ARG A 210 -0.99 -6.09 -15.46
CA ARG A 210 -0.77 -4.78 -16.08
C ARG A 210 -0.34 -3.76 -15.03
N PRO A 211 0.69 -2.92 -15.28
CA PRO A 211 1.15 -1.96 -14.28
C PRO A 211 0.04 -1.08 -13.68
N GLU A 212 -0.97 -0.69 -14.46
CA GLU A 212 -2.13 0.08 -14.00
C GLU A 212 -3.02 -0.64 -12.96
N ASN A 213 -2.88 -1.97 -12.82
CA ASN A 213 -3.60 -2.77 -11.82
C ASN A 213 -2.85 -2.90 -10.48
N LEU A 214 -1.64 -2.34 -10.37
CA LEU A 214 -0.87 -2.37 -9.12
C LEU A 214 -1.32 -1.26 -8.18
N ARG A 215 -1.76 -1.64 -6.98
CA ARG A 215 -2.14 -0.75 -5.88
C ARG A 215 -1.22 -0.99 -4.69
N LYS A 216 0.00 -0.46 -4.77
CA LYS A 216 1.03 -0.60 -3.73
C LYS A 216 0.88 0.50 -2.67
N PHE A 217 1.07 0.17 -1.39
CA PHE A 217 1.18 1.19 -0.35
C PHE A 217 2.58 1.77 -0.30
N ASP A 218 2.67 3.10 -0.18
CA ASP A 218 3.93 3.81 -0.01
C ASP A 218 4.52 3.57 1.38
N VAL A 219 3.67 3.66 2.42
CA VAL A 219 3.98 3.19 3.77
C VAL A 219 3.26 1.87 4.02
N LEU A 220 4.04 0.85 4.40
CA LEU A 220 3.51 -0.46 4.74
C LEU A 220 2.52 -0.37 5.89
N LYS A 221 1.27 -0.83 5.68
CA LYS A 221 0.23 -0.78 6.71
C LYS A 221 0.43 -1.92 7.72
N PRO A 222 0.68 -1.65 9.01
CA PRO A 222 0.86 -2.71 9.99
C PRO A 222 -0.43 -3.51 10.18
N VAL A 223 -0.28 -4.80 10.47
CA VAL A 223 -1.40 -5.73 10.64
C VAL A 223 -1.27 -6.48 11.95
N ASP A 224 -2.36 -6.54 12.71
CA ASP A 224 -2.41 -7.33 13.93
C ASP A 224 -2.21 -8.82 13.61
N ARG A 225 -1.49 -9.53 14.48
CA ARG A 225 -1.24 -10.97 14.34
C ARG A 225 -2.52 -11.82 14.37
N LYS A 226 -3.58 -11.32 14.99
CA LYS A 226 -4.89 -11.97 15.10
C LYS A 226 -5.76 -11.75 13.87
N GLU A 227 -5.34 -10.91 12.92
CA GLU A 227 -6.06 -10.66 11.66
C GLU A 227 -6.39 -11.99 10.97
N PRO A 228 -7.68 -12.32 10.76
CA PRO A 228 -8.09 -13.58 10.16
C PRO A 228 -7.56 -13.79 8.74
N ASN A 229 -7.22 -12.71 8.03
CA ASN A 229 -6.60 -12.76 6.70
C ASN A 229 -5.08 -12.97 6.72
N VAL A 230 -4.43 -13.06 7.89
CA VAL A 230 -2.95 -13.14 7.97
C VAL A 230 -2.53 -14.27 8.91
N LYS A 231 -2.91 -15.51 8.54
CA LYS A 231 -2.82 -16.70 9.40
C LYS A 231 -1.49 -17.47 9.32
N THR A 232 -0.79 -17.47 8.19
CA THR A 232 0.22 -18.52 7.92
C THR A 232 1.66 -18.00 7.89
N SER A 233 2.55 -18.82 8.43
CA SER A 233 4.00 -18.63 8.46
C SER A 233 4.72 -19.07 7.18
N TYR A 234 4.00 -19.53 6.15
CA TYR A 234 4.58 -20.20 4.97
C TYR A 234 4.29 -19.44 3.67
N TYR A 235 5.33 -19.24 2.87
CA TYR A 235 5.28 -18.58 1.55
C TYR A 235 4.54 -19.39 0.48
N THR A 236 4.18 -20.64 0.76
CA THR A 236 3.70 -21.61 -0.24
C THR A 236 2.19 -21.66 -0.42
N SER A 237 1.42 -20.98 0.44
CA SER A 237 -0.04 -21.10 0.44
C SER A 237 -0.70 -19.86 -0.15
N LEU A 238 -1.41 -20.04 -1.26
CA LEU A 238 -2.37 -19.07 -1.76
C LEU A 238 -3.72 -19.36 -1.11
N TYR A 239 -4.32 -18.37 -0.46
CA TYR A 239 -5.56 -18.57 0.30
C TYR A 239 -6.62 -17.53 -0.03
N ASN A 240 -7.88 -17.87 0.25
CA ASN A 240 -9.00 -16.96 0.05
C ASN A 240 -9.04 -15.92 1.18
N LEU A 241 -9.44 -14.70 0.83
CA LEU A 241 -9.80 -13.65 1.78
C LEU A 241 -10.87 -14.21 2.74
N LYS A 242 -10.71 -14.03 4.05
CA LYS A 242 -11.58 -14.53 5.13
C LYS A 242 -12.44 -13.45 5.78
N THR A 243 -12.12 -12.18 5.61
CA THR A 243 -12.95 -11.04 6.03
C THR A 243 -12.71 -9.92 5.03
N ILE A 244 -13.67 -9.02 4.85
CA ILE A 244 -13.49 -7.85 4.00
C ILE A 244 -12.30 -7.05 4.55
N PHE A 245 -11.22 -6.97 3.79
CA PHE A 245 -10.19 -5.98 4.03
C PHE A 245 -10.73 -4.65 3.51
N LYS A 246 -11.37 -3.88 4.39
CA LYS A 246 -11.56 -2.45 4.14
C LYS A 246 -10.26 -1.79 4.53
N LEU A 247 -9.60 -1.10 3.59
CA LEU A 247 -8.77 0.00 4.03
C LEU A 247 -9.69 0.91 4.84
N GLU A 248 -9.19 1.48 5.94
CA GLU A 248 -9.89 2.61 6.53
C GLU A 248 -9.95 3.70 5.47
N ASP A 249 -11.13 3.86 4.88
CA ASP A 249 -11.41 4.86 3.83
C ASP A 249 -11.58 6.26 4.42
N HIS A 250 -11.33 6.41 5.73
CA HIS A 250 -11.56 7.61 6.52
C HIS A 250 -10.33 7.96 7.35
N PHE A 251 -10.02 9.25 7.42
CA PHE A 251 -8.93 9.76 8.23
C PHE A 251 -9.29 9.72 9.72
N VAL A 252 -8.44 9.07 10.51
CA VAL A 252 -8.56 9.02 11.97
C VAL A 252 -7.42 9.83 12.57
N PHE A 253 -7.75 11.02 13.06
CA PHE A 253 -6.79 11.86 13.77
C PHE A 253 -6.34 11.21 15.10
N GLN A 254 -5.04 11.15 15.32
CA GLN A 254 -4.39 10.66 16.53
C GLN A 254 -3.55 11.78 17.15
N PRO A 255 -3.92 12.30 18.35
CA PRO A 255 -3.13 13.29 19.05
C PRO A 255 -1.87 12.69 19.68
N GLY A 256 -0.90 13.55 19.97
CA GLY A 256 0.33 13.18 20.66
C GLY A 256 1.57 13.26 19.77
N PHE A 257 2.73 13.21 20.43
CA PHE A 257 4.02 13.13 19.78
C PHE A 257 4.45 11.67 19.75
N ARG A 258 4.58 11.11 18.55
CA ARG A 258 5.07 9.75 18.35
C ARG A 258 6.57 9.76 18.56
N THR A 259 7.01 9.37 19.76
CA THR A 259 8.43 9.11 20.02
C THR A 259 8.78 7.74 19.46
N GLU A 260 9.97 7.57 18.91
CA GLU A 260 10.49 6.26 18.47
C GLU A 260 10.44 5.18 19.58
N GLU A 261 10.24 5.55 20.85
CA GLU A 261 10.13 4.65 22.01
C GLU A 261 8.69 4.32 22.44
N THR A 262 7.67 5.03 21.95
CA THR A 262 6.27 4.75 22.25
C THR A 262 5.60 4.16 21.01
N ASP A 263 5.51 2.84 21.02
CA ASP A 263 4.94 1.93 20.02
C ASP A 263 5.84 1.51 18.85
N ILE A 264 6.57 0.43 19.14
CA ILE A 264 7.14 -0.57 18.23
C ILE A 264 8.39 -0.12 17.46
N ASP A 265 9.46 0.26 18.14
CA ASP A 265 10.81 0.16 17.56
C ASP A 265 11.93 -0.04 18.59
N ALA A 266 11.72 -0.95 19.54
CA ALA A 266 12.86 -1.57 20.23
C ALA A 266 13.54 -2.58 19.29
N LYS A 267 14.59 -2.08 18.62
CA LYS A 267 15.60 -2.81 17.84
C LYS A 267 15.17 -3.18 16.42
N ASN A 268 15.42 -2.26 15.49
CA ASN A 268 16.73 -2.14 14.83
C ASN A 268 16.57 -1.49 13.44
N GLY A 269 17.36 -0.46 13.18
CA GLY A 269 17.57 0.06 11.83
C GLY A 269 17.95 -1.03 10.81
N SER A 270 17.38 -0.93 9.62
CA SER A 270 18.16 -0.48 8.45
C SER A 270 17.26 -0.13 7.26
N SER A 271 17.72 0.88 6.53
CA SER A 271 17.62 1.02 5.06
C SER A 271 16.27 1.35 4.43
N ARG A 272 15.66 2.46 4.85
CA ARG A 272 14.96 3.40 3.94
C ARG A 272 14.89 4.84 4.45
N ARG A 273 15.09 5.05 5.76
CA ARG A 273 15.31 6.37 6.40
C ARG A 273 16.78 6.83 6.37
N SER A 274 17.62 6.33 5.45
CA SER A 274 19.08 6.56 5.46
C SER A 274 19.54 7.95 5.01
N HIS A 275 18.63 8.91 4.83
CA HIS A 275 18.94 10.34 4.76
C HIS A 275 17.87 11.21 5.44
N ILE A 276 17.18 10.70 6.46
CA ILE A 276 16.50 11.63 7.37
C ILE A 276 17.62 12.40 8.07
N SER A 277 17.83 13.64 7.64
CA SER A 277 18.70 14.57 8.33
C SER A 277 18.37 14.50 9.81
N LYS A 278 19.37 14.38 10.69
CA LYS A 278 19.17 14.46 12.16
C LYS A 278 18.36 15.70 12.56
N ARG A 279 18.30 16.70 11.67
CA ARG A 279 17.49 17.90 11.78
C ARG A 279 15.97 17.64 11.77
N HIS A 280 15.46 16.68 11.00
CA HIS A 280 14.01 16.50 10.83
C HIS A 280 13.30 16.15 12.14
N PRO A 281 13.71 15.14 12.93
CA PRO A 281 13.07 14.88 14.22
C PRO A 281 13.16 16.08 15.18
N ILE A 282 14.24 16.87 15.11
CA ILE A 282 14.40 18.08 15.93
C ILE A 282 13.41 19.17 15.50
N ILE A 283 13.25 19.40 14.19
CA ILE A 283 12.26 20.35 13.65
C ILE A 283 10.85 19.91 14.03
N GLN A 284 10.53 18.62 13.86
CA GLN A 284 9.22 18.06 14.20
C GLN A 284 8.91 18.26 15.68
N LYS A 285 9.88 18.03 16.57
CA LYS A 285 9.73 18.26 18.01
C LYS A 285 9.51 19.74 18.35
N ALA A 286 10.32 20.63 17.80
CA ALA A 286 10.19 22.06 18.03
C ALA A 286 8.83 22.60 17.56
N LEU A 287 8.41 22.21 16.35
CA LEU A 287 7.13 22.60 15.79
C LEU A 287 5.95 21.99 16.57
N TYR A 288 6.04 20.72 16.97
CA TYR A 288 5.02 20.10 17.82
C TYR A 288 4.84 20.86 19.14
N ASP A 289 5.95 21.16 19.84
CA ASP A 289 5.89 21.85 21.14
C ASP A 289 5.33 23.28 20.99
N TYR A 290 5.56 23.94 19.86
CA TYR A 290 4.95 25.23 19.51
C TYR A 290 3.44 25.12 19.27
N LEU A 291 3.03 24.20 18.40
CA LEU A 291 1.61 24.00 18.07
C LEU A 291 0.81 23.51 19.29
N VAL A 292 1.41 22.70 20.17
CA VAL A 292 0.77 22.27 21.42
C VAL A 292 0.54 23.44 22.37
N LYS A 293 1.45 24.42 22.43
CA LYS A 293 1.23 25.64 23.23
C LYS A 293 0.07 26.47 22.67
N GLU A 294 -0.10 26.48 21.36
CA GLU A 294 -1.15 27.27 20.69
C GLU A 294 -2.52 26.58 20.72
N TYR A 295 -2.58 25.28 20.41
CA TYR A 295 -3.83 24.55 20.17
C TYR A 295 -4.15 23.49 21.22
N GLY A 296 -3.21 23.17 22.11
CA GLY A 296 -3.34 22.13 23.12
C GLY A 296 -2.97 20.74 22.62
N LYS A 297 -2.48 19.90 23.55
CA LYS A 297 -1.91 18.57 23.26
C LYS A 297 -2.89 17.62 22.56
N GLU A 298 -4.17 17.69 22.89
CA GLU A 298 -5.23 16.85 22.31
C GLU A 298 -5.59 17.22 20.87
N ASN A 299 -5.08 18.34 20.36
CA ASN A 299 -5.36 18.84 19.01
C ASN A 299 -4.13 18.79 18.11
N VAL A 300 -2.98 18.27 18.57
CA VAL A 300 -1.77 18.17 17.74
C VAL A 300 -1.28 16.74 17.75
N GLY A 301 -1.13 16.17 16.56
CA GLY A 301 -0.65 14.82 16.33
C GLY A 301 0.53 14.80 15.37
N THR A 302 1.53 13.96 15.61
CA THR A 302 2.60 13.71 14.64
C THR A 302 2.39 12.38 13.93
N GLU A 303 2.97 12.22 12.74
CA GLU A 303 3.00 10.94 12.02
C GLU A 303 1.60 10.30 11.85
N ASN A 304 0.60 11.12 11.50
CA ASN A 304 -0.77 10.66 11.33
C ASN A 304 -0.95 9.97 9.97
N LEU A 305 -1.49 8.75 9.98
CA LEU A 305 -1.72 7.99 8.74
C LEU A 305 -2.90 8.55 7.94
N THR A 306 -2.72 8.65 6.63
CA THR A 306 -3.79 8.97 5.67
C THR A 306 -4.56 7.71 5.27
N PRO A 307 -5.77 7.83 4.71
CA PRO A 307 -6.55 6.70 4.21
C PRO A 307 -5.78 5.83 3.19
N ILE A 308 -4.96 6.46 2.35
CA ILE A 308 -4.16 5.79 1.31
C ILE A 308 -2.87 5.15 1.84
N GLY A 309 -2.53 5.32 3.12
CA GLY A 309 -1.33 4.74 3.72
C GLY A 309 -0.06 5.56 3.47
N THR A 310 -0.19 6.88 3.39
CA THR A 310 0.92 7.81 3.60
C THR A 310 0.86 8.37 5.02
N GLU A 311 1.87 9.10 5.46
CA GLU A 311 1.97 9.64 6.81
C GLU A 311 2.23 11.15 6.74
N ILE A 312 1.46 11.92 7.50
CA ILE A 312 1.58 13.38 7.59
C ILE A 312 2.47 13.71 8.79
N ASP A 313 3.53 14.51 8.59
CA ASP A 313 4.51 14.79 9.63
C ASP A 313 3.89 15.36 10.90
N ILE A 314 3.06 16.41 10.77
CA ILE A 314 2.27 16.97 11.87
C ILE A 314 0.89 17.39 11.36
N VAL A 315 -0.13 17.18 12.19
CA VAL A 315 -1.51 17.60 11.98
C VAL A 315 -1.98 18.41 13.18
N ALA A 316 -2.56 19.59 12.94
CA ALA A 316 -3.29 20.35 13.95
C ALA A 316 -4.79 20.31 13.65
N LYS A 317 -5.60 19.99 14.67
CA LYS A 317 -7.05 19.80 14.57
C LYS A 317 -7.80 21.05 15.00
N HIS A 318 -8.71 21.51 14.14
CA HIS A 318 -9.60 22.65 14.37
C HIS A 318 -11.07 22.22 14.18
N GLY A 319 -11.65 21.65 15.22
CA GLY A 319 -13.01 21.09 15.12
C GLY A 319 -13.03 19.87 14.19
N ASN A 320 -13.61 20.03 12.99
CA ASN A 320 -13.64 19.00 11.95
C ASN A 320 -12.70 19.29 10.76
N GLU A 321 -11.91 20.35 10.85
CA GLU A 321 -10.91 20.73 9.85
C GLU A 321 -9.49 20.50 10.38
N TYR A 322 -8.52 20.41 9.48
CA TYR A 322 -7.14 20.09 9.81
C TYR A 322 -6.16 21.02 9.08
N ASP A 323 -5.16 21.48 9.81
CA ASP A 323 -3.96 22.08 9.25
C ASP A 323 -2.90 20.98 9.10
N LEU A 324 -2.36 20.82 7.89
CA LEU A 324 -1.39 19.78 7.56
C LEU A 324 0.00 20.40 7.41
N TYR A 325 1.02 19.80 8.02
CA TYR A 325 2.39 20.30 8.02
C TYR A 325 3.31 19.24 7.44
N GLU A 326 4.20 19.65 6.52
CA GLU A 326 5.18 18.77 5.87
C GLU A 326 6.58 19.37 5.98
N ILE A 327 7.52 18.60 6.55
CA ILE A 327 8.85 19.05 6.94
C ILE A 327 9.88 18.63 5.88
N LYS A 328 10.68 19.61 5.43
CA LYS A 328 11.84 19.35 4.55
C LYS A 328 13.09 20.02 5.11
N THR A 329 14.17 19.24 5.14
CA THR A 329 15.50 19.67 5.60
C THR A 329 16.43 20.06 4.45
N ILE A 330 15.89 20.19 3.24
CA ILE A 330 16.64 20.58 2.04
C ILE A 330 16.98 22.07 2.08
N SER A 331 18.19 22.42 1.64
CA SER A 331 18.70 23.80 1.65
C SER A 331 18.38 24.61 0.39
N ASP A 332 17.45 24.12 -0.46
CA ASP A 332 16.95 24.81 -1.65
C ASP A 332 15.46 25.11 -1.48
N ILE A 333 15.07 26.39 -1.52
CA ILE A 333 13.70 26.83 -1.24
C ILE A 333 12.70 26.36 -2.31
N ARG A 334 13.13 26.24 -3.56
CA ARG A 334 12.26 25.79 -4.65
C ARG A 334 12.00 24.29 -4.54
N LEU A 335 13.00 23.50 -4.19
CA LEU A 335 12.85 22.07 -3.96
C LEU A 335 12.04 21.80 -2.68
N CYS A 336 12.32 22.51 -1.59
CA CYS A 336 11.54 22.46 -0.35
C CYS A 336 10.04 22.66 -0.64
N ILE A 337 9.71 23.73 -1.37
CA ILE A 337 8.32 24.03 -1.72
C ILE A 337 7.73 22.96 -2.64
N ARG A 338 8.45 22.56 -3.68
CA ARG A 338 7.95 21.59 -4.68
C ARG A 338 7.61 20.24 -4.04
N GLU A 339 8.52 19.70 -3.23
CA GLU A 339 8.33 18.39 -2.61
C GLU A 339 7.23 18.45 -1.54
N SER A 340 7.31 19.41 -0.59
CA SER A 340 6.30 19.53 0.47
C SER A 340 4.90 19.77 -0.09
N LEU A 341 4.76 20.67 -1.06
CA LEU A 341 3.44 20.98 -1.62
C LEU A 341 2.82 19.77 -2.33
N SER A 342 3.61 18.97 -3.03
CA SER A 342 3.10 17.76 -3.70
C SER A 342 2.52 16.76 -2.71
N GLN A 343 3.20 16.53 -1.58
CA GLN A 343 2.75 15.62 -0.54
C GLN A 343 1.55 16.18 0.23
N LEU A 344 1.59 17.46 0.61
CA LEU A 344 0.47 18.14 1.26
C LEU A 344 -0.83 18.06 0.42
N LEU A 345 -0.73 18.33 -0.89
CA LEU A 345 -1.87 18.22 -1.78
C LEU A 345 -2.34 16.78 -1.98
N GLU A 346 -1.43 15.80 -2.01
CA GLU A 346 -1.80 14.38 -2.04
C GLU A 346 -2.63 14.01 -0.79
N TYR A 347 -2.16 14.40 0.40
CA TYR A 347 -2.88 14.14 1.66
C TYR A 347 -4.28 14.75 1.69
N GLY A 348 -4.42 15.98 1.16
CA GLY A 348 -5.66 16.73 1.20
C GLY A 348 -6.62 16.48 0.04
N LEU A 349 -6.19 15.86 -1.06
CA LEU A 349 -7.00 15.73 -2.28
C LEU A 349 -7.11 14.31 -2.85
N TYR A 350 -6.16 13.40 -2.61
CA TYR A 350 -6.14 12.09 -3.25
C TYR A 350 -6.83 11.02 -2.38
N HIS A 351 -8.03 10.58 -2.79
CA HIS A 351 -8.81 9.53 -2.11
C HIS A 351 -8.88 9.69 -0.58
N THR A 352 -9.34 10.86 -0.14
CA THR A 352 -9.28 11.28 1.27
C THR A 352 -10.55 12.04 1.65
N ASP A 353 -10.93 11.96 2.91
CA ASP A 353 -12.02 12.74 3.53
C ASP A 353 -11.51 13.84 4.47
N ILE A 354 -10.20 14.10 4.48
CA ILE A 354 -9.58 15.15 5.28
C ILE A 354 -10.09 16.52 4.81
N LYS A 355 -10.73 17.25 5.73
CA LYS A 355 -11.12 18.64 5.50
C LYS A 355 -9.93 19.56 5.80
N VAL A 356 -9.13 19.85 4.78
CA VAL A 356 -7.95 20.70 4.98
C VAL A 356 -8.34 22.17 5.07
N ARG A 357 -7.88 22.82 6.14
CA ARG A 357 -8.00 24.26 6.37
C ARG A 357 -6.78 25.00 5.80
N ASN A 358 -5.56 24.54 6.12
CA ASN A 358 -4.32 25.07 5.56
C ASN A 358 -3.29 23.98 5.27
N TYR A 359 -2.39 24.28 4.32
CA TYR A 359 -1.19 23.50 4.03
C TYR A 359 0.04 24.28 4.49
N TYR A 360 0.88 23.70 5.35
CA TYR A 360 2.08 24.34 5.87
C TYR A 360 3.33 23.62 5.38
N ILE A 361 4.11 24.33 4.56
CA ILE A 361 5.45 23.90 4.17
C ILE A 361 6.41 24.32 5.30
N VAL A 362 7.09 23.35 5.90
CA VAL A 362 8.02 23.60 7.00
C VAL A 362 9.44 23.36 6.52
N GLY A 363 10.22 24.43 6.37
CA GLY A 363 11.59 24.39 5.90
C GLY A 363 12.62 24.84 6.94
N SER A 364 13.90 24.60 6.65
CA SER A 364 15.02 25.08 7.50
C SER A 364 15.65 26.39 7.02
N ILE A 365 15.18 26.91 5.90
CA ILE A 365 15.76 28.06 5.20
C ILE A 365 14.78 29.24 5.15
N VAL A 366 15.32 30.44 5.03
CA VAL A 366 14.55 31.68 4.92
C VAL A 366 13.73 31.67 3.61
N LEU A 367 12.48 32.13 3.69
CA LEU A 367 11.64 32.29 2.51
C LEU A 367 12.13 33.50 1.70
N THR A 368 12.65 33.24 0.50
CA THR A 368 13.07 34.31 -0.43
C THR A 368 11.87 35.06 -0.99
N ASP A 369 12.04 36.32 -1.41
CA ASP A 369 11.00 37.14 -2.04
C ASP A 369 10.33 36.46 -3.24
N ASP A 370 11.11 35.81 -4.11
CA ASP A 370 10.57 35.13 -5.30
C ASP A 370 9.75 33.88 -4.93
N ALA A 371 10.18 33.15 -3.91
CA ALA A 371 9.40 32.05 -3.34
C ALA A 371 8.10 32.55 -2.68
N GLN A 372 8.16 33.67 -1.96
CA GLN A 372 6.98 34.30 -1.36
C GLN A 372 5.98 34.75 -2.45
N LYS A 373 6.45 35.38 -3.53
CA LYS A 373 5.61 35.72 -4.70
C LYS A 373 4.96 34.48 -5.31
N TYR A 374 5.70 33.38 -5.41
CA TYR A 374 5.16 32.11 -5.91
C TYR A 374 4.05 31.54 -5.01
N LEU A 375 4.27 31.47 -3.70
CA LEU A 375 3.24 31.01 -2.75
C LEU A 375 2.01 31.94 -2.74
N ASN A 376 2.20 33.25 -2.82
CA ASN A 376 1.11 34.21 -2.98
C ASN A 376 0.32 33.99 -4.28
N ALA A 377 1.00 33.64 -5.38
CA ALA A 377 0.32 33.30 -6.63
C ALA A 377 -0.53 32.02 -6.47
N LEU A 378 -0.04 31.00 -5.75
CA LEU A 378 -0.83 29.80 -5.43
C LEU A 378 -2.10 30.13 -4.64
N ARG A 379 -1.98 30.99 -3.63
CA ARG A 379 -3.12 31.45 -2.81
C ARG A 379 -4.12 32.27 -3.63
N LYS A 380 -3.66 33.28 -4.37
CA LYS A 380 -4.53 34.24 -5.07
C LYS A 380 -5.16 33.67 -6.33
N LYS A 381 -4.39 32.94 -7.14
CA LYS A 381 -4.84 32.46 -8.45
C LYS A 381 -5.54 31.11 -8.38
N TYR A 382 -5.12 30.25 -7.45
CA TYR A 382 -5.59 28.87 -7.37
C TYR A 382 -6.31 28.55 -6.05
N HIS A 383 -6.40 29.52 -5.13
CA HIS A 383 -7.09 29.38 -3.85
C HIS A 383 -6.55 28.21 -3.00
N ILE A 384 -5.27 27.88 -3.16
CA ILE A 384 -4.59 26.88 -2.33
C ILE A 384 -4.16 27.58 -1.03
N PRO A 385 -4.67 27.20 0.15
CA PRO A 385 -4.35 27.86 1.43
C PRO A 385 -2.97 27.42 1.95
N VAL A 386 -1.94 27.60 1.14
CA VAL A 386 -0.56 27.24 1.45
C VAL A 386 0.12 28.35 2.26
N ASN A 387 0.90 27.96 3.26
CA ASN A 387 1.71 28.80 4.12
C ASN A 387 3.13 28.23 4.24
N TYR A 388 4.07 29.05 4.70
CA TYR A 388 5.45 28.64 4.94
C TYR A 388 5.88 29.00 6.36
N ILE A 389 6.49 28.02 7.04
CA ILE A 389 7.12 28.16 8.35
C ILE A 389 8.59 27.80 8.19
N GLN A 390 9.46 28.64 8.74
CA GLN A 390 10.86 28.28 8.90
C GLN A 390 11.11 27.84 10.34
N VAL A 391 11.84 26.74 10.50
CA VAL A 391 12.49 26.39 11.76
C VAL A 391 14.00 26.52 11.57
N ASP A 392 14.57 27.59 12.15
CA ASP A 392 15.98 27.94 11.94
C ASP A 392 16.95 26.97 12.66
N THR A 393 18.26 27.20 12.61
CA THR A 393 19.25 26.30 13.24
C THR A 393 19.17 26.24 14.77
N GLU A 394 18.56 27.24 15.41
CA GLU A 394 18.39 27.33 16.86
C GLU A 394 17.03 26.75 17.32
N ASN A 395 16.23 26.29 16.37
CA ASN A 395 14.87 25.77 16.54
C ASN A 395 13.82 26.85 16.85
N GLU A 396 14.11 28.10 16.50
CA GLU A 396 13.11 29.16 16.56
C GLU A 396 12.20 29.07 15.33
N ILE A 397 10.93 29.42 15.55
CA ILE A 397 9.86 29.31 14.55
C ILE A 397 9.58 30.71 14.00
N HIS A 398 9.70 30.82 12.67
CA HIS A 398 9.45 32.05 11.93
C HIS A 398 8.30 31.83 10.95
N GLU A 399 7.19 32.50 11.20
CA GLU A 399 6.02 32.48 10.31
C GLU A 399 6.08 33.61 9.30
N TYR A 400 5.72 33.31 8.05
CA TYR A 400 5.73 34.28 6.96
C TYR A 400 4.31 34.69 6.60
N LYS A 401 4.06 36.01 6.58
CA LYS A 401 2.77 36.55 6.11
C LYS A 401 2.69 36.43 4.59
N LEU A 402 1.72 35.65 4.13
CA LEU A 402 1.34 35.54 2.72
C LEU A 402 0.03 36.32 2.48
N ILE A 403 -0.12 36.85 1.27
CA ILE A 403 -1.23 37.74 0.87
C ILE A 403 -2.19 36.98 -0.02
#